data_AF-A0A7V4WAI6-F1
#
_entry.id   AF-A0A7V4WAI6-F1
#
_cell.length_a   1.000
_cell.length_b   1.000
_cell.length_c   1.000
_cell.angle_alpha   90.00
_cell.angle_beta   90.00
_cell.angle_gamma   90.00
#
_symmetry.space_group_name_H-M   'P 1'
#
loop_
_entity.id
_entity.type
_entity.pdbx_description
1 polymer ?
#
loop_
_entity_poly.entity_id
_entity_poly.type
_entity_poly.pdbx_seq_one_letter_code
_entity_poly.pdbx_strand_id
1 'polypeptide(L)'
;GTWGAIATGLFASVMINSAGANGLFYGNPILLGKQLIAVVAVGIYAFVLTFVILKVIGAITPLRLEKHDEDTGLDLSQHGEAGYIF
;
A
#
# COMPACT_ATOMS: atom_id res chain seq x y z
N GLY A 1 -4.62 3.76 -5.11
CA GLY A 1 -4.23 2.37 -5.40
C GLY A 1 -5.45 1.53 -5.73
N THR A 2 -6.02 0.83 -4.75
CA THR A 2 -7.13 -0.13 -4.91
C THR A 2 -8.33 0.39 -5.70
N TRP A 3 -8.84 1.58 -5.35
CA TRP A 3 -9.95 2.19 -6.09
C TRP A 3 -9.61 2.41 -7.57
N GLY A 4 -8.40 2.88 -7.87
CA GLY A 4 -7.94 3.08 -9.24
C GLY A 4 -7.96 1.78 -10.04
N ALA A 5 -7.47 0.68 -9.47
CA ALA A 5 -7.49 -0.64 -10.13
C ALA A 5 -8.93 -1.12 -10.43
N ILE A 6 -9.85 -0.95 -9.48
CA ILE A 6 -11.27 -1.29 -9.67
C ILE A 6 -11.89 -0.40 -10.75
N ALA A 7 -11.64 0.91 -10.68
CA ALA A 7 -12.13 1.88 -11.67
C ALA A 7 -11.62 1.56 -13.08
N THR A 8 -10.38 1.09 -13.25
CA THR A 8 -9.89 0.59 -14.54
C THR A 8 -10.75 -0.57 -15.06
N GLY A 9 -11.13 -1.51 -14.19
CA GLY A 9 -12.01 -2.63 -14.56
C GLY A 9 -13.42 -2.21 -14.99
N LEU A 10 -13.89 -1.06 -14.50
CA LEU A 10 -15.21 -0.50 -14.84
C LEU A 10 -15.17 0.35 -16.12
N PHE A 11 -14.20 1.28 -16.19
CA PHE A 11 -14.21 2.41 -17.12
C PHE A 11 -13.14 2.34 -18.23
N ALA A 12 -12.27 1.33 -18.29
CA ALA A 12 -11.30 1.25 -19.38
C ALA A 12 -12.00 1.16 -20.75
N SER A 13 -11.44 1.82 -21.77
CA SER A 13 -12.01 1.83 -23.11
C SER A 13 -10.92 1.76 -24.18
N VAL A 14 -11.12 0.91 -25.18
CA VAL A 14 -10.23 0.82 -26.35
C VAL A 14 -10.30 2.06 -27.24
N MET A 15 -11.34 2.90 -27.10
CA MET A 15 -11.41 4.20 -27.75
C MET A 15 -10.34 5.16 -27.22
N ILE A 16 -9.91 4.97 -25.97
CA ILE A 16 -8.88 5.79 -25.31
C ILE A 16 -7.50 5.14 -25.51
N ASN A 17 -7.42 3.81 -25.42
CA ASN A 17 -6.19 3.06 -25.64
C ASN A 17 -6.47 1.79 -26.46
N SER A 18 -6.14 1.82 -27.75
CA SER A 18 -6.37 0.72 -28.68
C SER A 18 -5.58 -0.56 -28.36
N ALA A 19 -4.47 -0.45 -27.62
CA ALA A 19 -3.70 -1.61 -27.14
C ALA A 19 -4.23 -2.18 -25.82
N GLY A 20 -5.22 -1.53 -25.21
CA GLY A 20 -5.84 -1.94 -23.95
C GLY A 20 -7.02 -2.91 -24.13
N ALA A 21 -7.94 -2.87 -23.16
CA ALA A 21 -9.18 -3.62 -23.20
C ALA A 21 -10.33 -2.77 -22.66
N ASN A 22 -11.56 -3.07 -23.10
CA ASN A 22 -12.75 -2.47 -22.53
C ASN A 22 -12.97 -2.95 -21.09
N GLY A 23 -13.55 -2.10 -20.26
CA GLY A 23 -14.07 -2.40 -18.94
C GLY A 23 -15.54 -2.83 -18.98
N LEU A 24 -16.11 -3.07 -17.80
CA LEU A 24 -17.47 -3.57 -17.63
C LEU A 24 -18.50 -2.69 -18.35
N PHE A 25 -18.40 -1.37 -18.22
CA PHE A 25 -19.37 -0.44 -18.84
C PHE A 25 -19.23 -0.31 -20.36
N TYR A 26 -18.16 -0.87 -20.93
CA TYR A 26 -17.90 -0.91 -22.37
C TYR A 26 -17.97 -2.34 -22.93
N GLY A 27 -18.68 -3.24 -22.23
CA GLY A 27 -19.04 -4.57 -22.72
C GLY A 27 -18.11 -5.72 -22.35
N ASN A 28 -17.09 -5.49 -21.51
CA ASN A 28 -16.15 -6.54 -21.11
C ASN A 28 -16.11 -6.72 -19.57
N PRO A 29 -16.96 -7.62 -19.02
CA PRO A 29 -17.00 -7.89 -17.58
C PRO A 29 -15.74 -8.60 -17.06
N ILE A 30 -14.99 -9.28 -17.94
CA ILE A 30 -13.81 -10.07 -17.56
C ILE A 30 -12.71 -9.16 -17.01
N LEU A 31 -12.58 -7.92 -17.52
CA LEU A 31 -11.57 -6.99 -17.03
C LEU A 31 -11.78 -6.64 -15.56
N LEU A 32 -13.02 -6.40 -15.13
CA LEU A 32 -13.31 -6.14 -13.71
C LEU A 32 -12.91 -7.32 -12.83
N GLY A 33 -13.25 -8.55 -13.25
CA GLY A 33 -12.84 -9.77 -12.54
C GLY A 33 -11.32 -9.88 -12.39
N LYS A 34 -10.56 -9.63 -13.46
CA LYS A 34 -9.09 -9.60 -13.42
C LYS A 34 -8.55 -8.56 -12.44
N GLN A 35 -9.11 -7.35 -12.44
CA GLN A 35 -8.68 -6.29 -11.53
C GLN A 35 -8.98 -6.63 -10.07
N LEU A 36 -10.13 -7.24 -9.76
CA LEU A 36 -10.46 -7.67 -8.41
C LEU A 36 -9.49 -8.76 -7.90
N ILE A 37 -9.20 -9.77 -8.73
CA ILE A 37 -8.22 -10.81 -8.40
C ILE A 37 -6.85 -10.20 -8.17
N ALA A 38 -6.41 -9.27 -9.03
CA ALA A 38 -5.13 -8.59 -8.88
C ALA A 38 -5.04 -7.80 -7.57
N VAL A 39 -6.09 -7.05 -7.21
CA VAL A 39 -6.15 -6.30 -5.93
C VAL A 39 -5.99 -7.24 -4.74
N VAL A 40 -6.73 -8.35 -4.71
CA VAL A 40 -6.67 -9.31 -3.60
C VAL A 40 -5.31 -10.00 -3.55
N ALA A 41 -4.80 -10.48 -4.68
CA ALA A 41 -3.51 -11.17 -4.76
C ALA A 41 -2.37 -10.26 -4.29
N VAL A 42 -2.30 -9.03 -4.79
CA VAL A 42 -1.28 -8.07 -4.38
C VAL A 42 -1.46 -7.63 -2.93
N GLY A 43 -2.71 -7.46 -2.47
CA GLY A 43 -3.01 -7.15 -1.07
C GLY A 43 -2.51 -8.22 -0.11
N ILE A 44 -2.79 -9.50 -0.40
CA ILE A 44 -2.30 -10.64 0.38
C ILE A 44 -0.78 -10.68 0.35
N TYR A 45 -0.17 -10.57 -0.84
CA TYR A 45 1.28 -10.58 -1.00
C TYR A 45 1.95 -9.48 -0.17
N ALA A 46 1.49 -8.24 -0.32
CA ALA A 46 2.05 -7.09 0.39
C ALA A 46 1.89 -7.23 1.90
N PHE A 47 0.72 -7.66 2.38
CA PHE A 47 0.49 -7.88 3.81
C PHE A 47 1.38 -8.99 4.36
N VAL A 48 1.37 -10.18 3.75
CA VAL A 48 2.11 -11.35 4.25
C VAL A 48 3.61 -11.10 4.25
N LEU A 49 4.17 -10.59 3.14
CA LEU A 49 5.61 -10.35 3.10
C LEU A 49 6.03 -9.24 4.06
N THR A 50 5.29 -8.13 4.12
CA THR A 50 5.61 -7.05 5.06
C THR A 50 5.53 -7.57 6.50
N PHE A 51 4.51 -8.37 6.83
CA PHE A 51 4.37 -8.98 8.14
C PHE A 51 5.55 -9.88 8.49
N VAL A 52 5.99 -10.75 7.56
CA VAL A 52 7.16 -11.61 7.74
C VAL A 52 8.43 -10.77 7.95
N ILE A 53 8.65 -9.75 7.11
CA ILE A 53 9.81 -8.85 7.22
C ILE A 53 9.83 -8.17 8.59
N LEU A 54 8.72 -7.57 9.01
CA LEU A 54 8.61 -6.94 10.31
C LEU A 54 8.84 -7.95 11.44
N LYS A 55 8.30 -9.17 11.34
CA LYS A 55 8.51 -10.19 12.37
C LYS A 55 9.97 -10.62 12.50
N VAL A 56 10.66 -10.76 11.37
CA VAL A 56 12.09 -11.09 11.33
C VAL A 56 12.93 -9.96 11.94
N ILE A 57 12.71 -8.72 11.51
CA ILE A 57 13.42 -7.56 12.06
C ILE A 57 13.12 -7.42 13.56
N GLY A 58 11.85 -7.56 13.96
CA GLY A 58 11.41 -7.47 15.35
C GLY A 58 11.96 -8.56 16.27
N ALA A 59 12.49 -9.65 15.72
CA ALA A 59 13.19 -10.67 16.50
C ALA A 59 14.65 -10.30 16.78
N ILE A 60 15.23 -9.37 16.01
CA ILE A 60 16.63 -8.93 16.10
C ILE A 60 16.70 -7.57 16.82
N THR A 61 15.81 -6.64 16.48
CA THR A 61 15.78 -5.28 17.02
C THR A 61 14.35 -4.84 17.34
N PRO A 62 14.11 -4.11 18.45
CA PRO A 62 12.79 -3.52 18.72
C PRO A 62 12.33 -2.63 17.55
N LEU A 63 11.13 -2.87 17.03
CA LEU A 63 10.55 -2.07 15.93
C LEU A 63 9.97 -0.74 16.40
N ARG A 64 9.72 -0.61 17.70
CA ARG A 64 9.09 0.55 18.34
C ARG A 64 9.95 0.94 19.53
N LEU A 65 10.08 2.25 19.75
CA LEU A 65 10.86 2.80 20.86
C LEU A 65 10.18 2.51 22.20
N GLU A 66 10.96 2.64 23.28
CA GLU A 66 10.38 2.63 24.62
C GLU A 66 9.42 3.81 24.79
N LYS A 67 8.39 3.61 25.61
CA LYS A 67 7.31 4.58 25.77
C LYS A 67 7.82 5.95 26.24
N HIS A 68 8.83 5.97 27.12
CA HIS A 68 9.47 7.20 27.58
C HIS A 68 10.10 8.02 26.42
N ASP A 69 10.75 7.34 25.48
CA ASP A 69 11.44 7.97 24.36
C ASP A 69 10.47 8.44 23.27
N GLU A 70 9.33 7.75 23.12
CA GLU A 70 8.20 8.22 22.32
C GLU A 70 7.54 9.47 22.92
N ASP A 71 7.34 9.48 24.24
CA ASP A 71 6.72 10.59 24.97
C ASP A 71 7.61 11.86 24.95
N THR A 72 8.93 11.68 25.02
CA THR A 72 9.93 12.76 24.93
C THR A 72 10.03 13.34 23.51
N GLY A 73 9.60 12.58 22.50
CA GLY A 73 9.67 12.94 21.08
C GLY A 73 10.90 12.37 20.37
N LEU A 74 10.69 11.83 19.17
CA LEU A 74 11.74 11.14 18.39
C LEU A 74 12.92 12.05 18.02
N ASP A 75 12.66 13.33 17.73
CA ASP A 75 13.72 14.28 17.39
C ASP A 75 14.71 14.42 18.56
N LEU A 76 14.21 14.54 19.79
CA LEU A 76 15.06 14.69 20.97
C LEU A 76 15.66 13.35 21.42
N SER A 77 14.88 12.27 21.41
CA SER A 77 15.33 10.97 21.92
C SER A 77 16.26 10.20 20.97
N GLN A 78 16.08 10.34 19.65
CA GLN A 78 16.89 9.64 18.64
C GLN A 78 17.95 10.53 17.98
N HIS A 79 17.67 11.83 17.82
CA HIS A 79 18.55 12.74 17.08
C HIS A 79 19.19 13.81 17.97
N GLY A 80 18.71 14.02 19.20
CA GLY A 80 19.23 15.04 20.11
C GLY A 80 18.92 16.48 19.67
N GLU A 81 17.95 16.64 18.78
CA GLU A 81 17.60 17.92 18.16
C GLU A 81 16.16 18.30 18.51
N ALA A 82 15.88 19.60 18.52
CA ALA A 82 14.51 20.11 18.59
C ALA A 82 14.13 20.66 17.21
N GLY A 83 13.10 20.08 16.57
CA GLY A 83 12.64 20.54 15.26
C GLY A 83 12.19 22.01 15.22
N TYR A 84 11.83 22.57 16.39
CA TYR A 84 11.57 23.99 16.57
C TYR A 84 12.20 24.49 17.87
N ILE A 85 12.92 25.60 17.78
CA ILE A 85 13.52 26.33 18.90
C ILE A 85 12.89 27.72 18.88
N PHE A 86 12.03 28.02 19.84
CA PHE A 86 11.47 29.37 20.03
C PHE A 86 12.27 30.11 21.10
#